data_AF-A0A852C062-F1
#
_entry.id   AF-A0A852C062-F1
#
_cell.length_a   1.000
_cell.length_b   1.000
_cell.length_c   1.000
_cell.angle_alpha   90.00
_cell.angle_beta   90.00
_cell.angle_gamma   90.00
#
_symmetry.space_group_name_H-M   'P 1'
#
loop_
_entity.id
_entity.type
_entity.pdbx_description
1 polymer ?
#
loop_
_entity_poly.entity_id
_entity_poly.type
_entity_poly.pdbx_seq_one_letter_code
_entity_poly.pdbx_strand_id
1 'polypeptide(L)'
;MAFNYHRELQAWVIPLLLTGFFAYLMCHSLLSVFEVTADALLLCFAVDMETNEGSAEKPYFVDQELLAFVSQSHNLAERQKHRRMRPFQDHEDGMELQPMV
;
A
#
# COMPACT_ATOMS: atom_id res chain seq x y z
N MET A 1 -24.71 47.04 -0.93
CA MET A 1 -23.62 46.31 -0.25
C MET A 1 -23.24 44.98 -0.92
N ALA A 2 -24.10 44.32 -1.69
CA ALA A 2 -23.81 43.01 -2.31
C ALA A 2 -22.64 43.01 -3.33
N PHE A 3 -22.39 44.12 -4.02
CA PHE A 3 -21.33 44.20 -5.04
C PHE A 3 -19.91 44.18 -4.45
N ASN A 4 -19.72 44.66 -3.21
CA ASN A 4 -18.40 44.61 -2.56
C ASN A 4 -18.02 43.19 -2.12
N TYR A 5 -19.00 42.38 -1.68
CA TYR A 5 -18.74 41.00 -1.25
C TYR A 5 -18.10 40.16 -2.37
N HIS A 6 -18.53 40.35 -3.61
CA HIS A 6 -17.98 39.63 -4.76
C HIS A 6 -16.52 40.01 -5.05
N ARG A 7 -16.13 41.28 -4.82
CA ARG A 7 -14.76 41.77 -4.99
C ARG A 7 -13.84 41.29 -3.87
N GLU A 8 -14.31 41.34 -2.63
CA GLU A 8 -13.57 40.82 -1.47
C GLU A 8 -13.35 39.31 -1.58
N LEU A 9 -14.39 38.55 -1.94
CA LEU A 9 -14.26 37.11 -2.14
C LEU A 9 -13.25 36.78 -3.24
N GLN A 10 -13.31 37.47 -4.38
CA GLN A 10 -12.38 37.26 -5.49
C GLN A 10 -10.93 37.59 -5.10
N ALA A 11 -10.71 38.62 -4.27
CA ALA A 11 -9.38 39.01 -3.80
C ALA A 11 -8.70 37.93 -2.94
N TRP A 12 -9.47 37.12 -2.20
CA TRP A 12 -8.94 36.02 -1.37
C TRP A 12 -8.95 34.66 -2.07
N VAL A 13 -9.99 34.38 -2.85
CA VAL A 13 -10.16 33.08 -3.53
C VAL A 13 -9.10 32.89 -4.61
N ILE A 14 -8.72 33.93 -5.35
CA ILE A 14 -7.69 33.79 -6.40
C ILE A 14 -6.32 33.39 -5.81
N PRO A 15 -5.77 34.07 -4.79
CA PRO A 15 -4.54 33.63 -4.14
C PRO A 15 -4.65 32.24 -3.51
N LEU A 16 -5.77 31.92 -2.86
CA LEU A 16 -5.98 30.60 -2.25
C LEU A 16 -5.96 29.47 -3.30
N LEU A 17 -6.64 29.67 -4.43
CA LEU A 17 -6.63 28.71 -5.53
C LEU A 17 -5.23 28.60 -6.15
N LEU A 18 -4.52 29.72 -6.29
CA LEU A 18 -3.17 29.73 -6.83
C LEU A 18 -2.21 28.95 -5.92
N THR A 19 -2.22 29.21 -4.60
CA THR A 19 -1.43 28.47 -3.63
C THR A 19 -1.80 26.99 -3.60
N GLY A 20 -3.11 26.66 -3.63
CA GLY A 20 -3.58 25.28 -3.69
C GLY A 20 -3.13 24.55 -4.95
N PHE A 21 -3.16 25.22 -6.10
CA PHE A 21 -2.68 24.68 -7.37
C PHE A 21 -1.16 24.42 -7.33
N PHE A 22 -0.36 25.36 -6.84
CA PHE A 22 1.08 25.15 -6.69
C PHE A 22 1.40 24.02 -5.70
N ALA A 23 0.70 23.96 -4.56
CA ALA A 23 0.85 22.87 -3.61
C ALA A 23 0.49 21.52 -4.24
N TYR A 24 -0.60 21.46 -5.02
CA TYR A 24 -1.00 20.25 -5.74
C TYR A 24 0.09 19.79 -6.72
N LEU A 25 0.67 20.69 -7.52
CA LEU A 25 1.75 20.35 -8.44
C LEU A 25 2.97 19.81 -7.69
N MET A 26 3.38 20.45 -6.59
CA MET A 26 4.52 19.99 -5.80
C MET A 26 4.26 18.63 -5.16
N CYS A 27 3.10 18.44 -4.51
CA CYS A 27 2.73 17.16 -3.92
C CYS A 27 2.66 16.07 -4.99
N HIS A 28 2.05 16.34 -6.14
CA HIS A 28 1.95 15.37 -7.23
C HIS A 28 3.33 14.97 -7.77
N SER A 29 4.22 15.93 -8.02
CA SER A 29 5.59 15.65 -8.46
C SER A 29 6.37 14.82 -7.44
N LEU A 30 6.26 15.15 -6.15
CA LEU A 30 6.93 14.40 -5.08
C LEU A 30 6.38 12.99 -4.94
N LEU A 31 5.05 12.82 -5.00
CA LEU A 31 4.41 11.51 -4.93
C LEU A 31 4.80 10.63 -6.13
N SER A 32 4.86 11.20 -7.33
CA SER A 32 5.27 10.46 -8.53
C SER A 32 6.73 9.98 -8.46
N VAL A 33 7.65 10.83 -8.00
CA VAL A 33 9.05 10.43 -7.80
C VAL A 33 9.18 9.39 -6.68
N PHE A 34 8.41 9.56 -5.59
CA PHE A 34 8.39 8.61 -4.48
C PHE A 34 7.90 7.23 -4.92
N GLU A 35 6.84 7.15 -5.73
CA GLU A 35 6.31 5.89 -6.28
C GLU A 35 7.39 5.13 -7.07
N VAL A 36 8.02 5.80 -8.04
CA VAL A 36 9.08 5.18 -8.85
C VAL A 36 10.28 4.76 -7.99
N THR A 37 10.64 5.58 -6.99
CA THR A 37 11.78 5.26 -6.11
C THR A 37 11.46 4.09 -5.18
N ALA A 38 10.24 4.05 -4.61
CA ALA A 38 9.79 2.96 -3.76
C ALA A 38 9.72 1.65 -4.53
N ASP A 39 9.20 1.67 -5.76
CA ASP A 39 9.15 0.50 -6.63
C ASP A 39 10.56 -0.01 -6.96
N ALA A 40 11.51 0.88 -7.26
CA ALA A 40 12.90 0.51 -7.50
C ALA A 40 13.55 -0.11 -6.26
N LEU A 41 13.34 0.47 -5.07
CA LEU A 41 13.84 -0.07 -3.80
C LEU A 41 13.25 -1.44 -3.51
N LEU A 42 11.95 -1.63 -3.72
CA LEU A 42 11.28 -2.91 -3.54
C LEU A 42 11.73 -3.97 -4.55
N LEU A 43 11.96 -3.58 -5.80
CA LEU A 43 12.52 -4.47 -6.82
C LEU A 43 13.94 -4.90 -6.46
N CYS A 44 14.80 -3.95 -6.06
CA CYS A 44 16.14 -4.25 -5.58
C CYS A 44 16.09 -5.17 -4.36
N PHE A 45 15.17 -4.94 -3.42
CA PHE A 45 14.97 -5.78 -2.25
C PHE A 45 14.50 -7.20 -2.63
N ALA A 46 13.56 -7.33 -3.57
CA ALA A 46 13.09 -8.64 -4.03
C ALA A 46 14.22 -9.44 -4.69
N VAL A 47 15.06 -8.79 -5.50
CA VAL A 47 16.25 -9.41 -6.10
C VAL A 47 17.31 -9.72 -5.04
N ASP A 48 17.49 -8.85 -4.06
CA ASP A 48 18.42 -9.05 -2.94
C ASP A 48 18.01 -10.27 -2.11
N MET A 49 16.72 -10.44 -1.82
CA MET A 49 16.20 -11.66 -1.18
C MET A 49 16.48 -12.92 -2.01
N GLU A 50 16.27 -12.90 -3.33
CA GLU A 50 16.55 -14.08 -4.14
C GLU A 50 18.05 -14.44 -4.16
N THR A 51 18.94 -13.45 -4.07
CA THR A 51 20.38 -13.62 -4.28
C THR A 51 21.21 -13.71 -2.98
N ASN A 52 20.74 -13.16 -1.87
CA ASN A 52 21.47 -12.99 -0.61
C ASN A 52 20.69 -13.56 0.59
N GLU A 53 20.76 -14.90 0.74
CA GLU A 53 20.03 -15.68 1.76
C GLU A 53 20.91 -16.08 2.97
N GLY A 54 22.17 -15.62 3.06
CA GLY A 54 23.11 -15.99 4.12
C GLY A 54 23.52 -17.49 4.17
N SER A 55 23.15 -18.27 3.15
CA SER A 55 23.49 -19.69 2.99
C SER A 55 24.97 -19.88 2.64
N ALA A 56 25.50 -21.09 2.81
CA ALA A 56 26.89 -21.42 2.44
C ALA A 56 27.22 -21.13 0.97
N GLU A 57 26.20 -21.07 0.10
CA GLU A 57 26.32 -20.72 -1.33
C GLU A 57 26.09 -19.21 -1.61
N LYS A 58 25.51 -18.46 -0.66
CA LYS A 58 25.10 -17.05 -0.79
C LYS A 58 25.42 -16.29 0.52
N PRO A 59 26.66 -15.82 0.71
CA PRO A 59 27.17 -15.41 2.03
C PRO A 59 26.73 -14.02 2.53
N TYR A 60 26.01 -13.25 1.72
CA TYR A 60 25.52 -11.92 2.13
C TYR A 60 24.14 -12.02 2.77
N PHE A 61 23.90 -11.19 3.78
CA PHE A 61 22.64 -11.13 4.52
C PHE A 61 21.79 -9.97 4.01
N VAL A 62 20.52 -10.26 3.71
CA VAL A 62 19.48 -9.27 3.45
C VAL A 62 19.23 -8.36 4.67
N ASP A 63 18.80 -7.12 4.41
CA ASP A 63 18.38 -6.18 5.45
C ASP A 63 17.27 -6.78 6.34
N GLN A 64 17.59 -6.99 7.61
CA GLN A 64 16.74 -7.70 8.56
C GLN A 64 15.54 -6.88 9.01
N GLU A 65 15.67 -5.55 9.02
CA GLU A 65 14.60 -4.64 9.44
C GLU A 65 13.49 -4.63 8.39
N LEU A 66 13.86 -4.45 7.11
CA LEU A 66 12.92 -4.49 5.99
C LEU A 66 12.24 -5.85 5.85
N LEU A 67 12.99 -6.94 6.03
CA LEU A 67 12.44 -8.30 6.01
C LEU A 67 11.38 -8.52 7.11
N ALA A 68 11.61 -8.01 8.31
CA ALA A 68 10.64 -8.09 9.41
C ALA A 68 9.34 -7.35 9.07
N PHE A 69 9.43 -6.14 8.50
CA PHE A 69 8.25 -5.38 8.05
C PHE A 69 7.45 -6.08 6.95
N VAL A 70 8.13 -6.63 5.93
CA VAL A 70 7.49 -7.34 4.82
C VAL A 70 6.83 -8.63 5.31
N SER A 71 7.52 -9.41 6.15
CA SER A 71 6.97 -10.65 6.70
C SER A 71 5.74 -10.41 7.59
N GLN A 72 5.72 -9.33 8.39
CA GLN A 72 4.54 -8.94 9.15
C GLN A 72 3.36 -8.62 8.23
N SER A 73 3.61 -7.89 7.14
CA SER A 73 2.59 -7.52 6.14
C SER A 73 2.02 -8.75 5.43
N HIS A 74 2.87 -9.70 5.04
CA HIS A 74 2.46 -10.97 4.43
C HIS A 74 1.58 -11.80 5.38
N ASN A 75 1.99 -11.94 6.65
CA ASN A 75 1.20 -12.66 7.66
C ASN A 75 -0.19 -12.06 7.90
N LEU A 76 -0.31 -10.71 7.85
CA LEU A 76 -1.59 -10.02 7.96
C LEU A 76 -2.48 -10.29 6.73
N ALA A 77 -1.90 -10.26 5.53
CA ALA A 77 -2.61 -10.57 4.29
C ALA A 77 -3.14 -12.01 4.25
N GLU A 78 -2.33 -12.98 4.66
CA GLU A 78 -2.72 -14.39 4.76
C GLU A 78 -3.85 -14.62 5.77
N ARG A 79 -3.78 -13.96 6.95
CA ARG A 79 -4.88 -14.00 7.94
C ARG A 79 -6.18 -13.43 7.37
N GLN A 80 -6.11 -12.36 6.58
CA GLN A 80 -7.27 -11.76 5.91
C GLN A 80 -7.84 -12.68 4.83
N LYS A 81 -6.98 -13.32 4.03
CA LYS A 81 -7.38 -14.31 3.01
C LYS A 81 -8.07 -15.51 3.65
N HIS A 82 -7.49 -16.07 4.71
CA HIS A 82 -8.09 -17.18 5.45
C HIS A 82 -9.42 -16.77 6.10
N ARG A 83 -9.53 -15.53 6.63
CA ARG A 83 -10.80 -14.97 7.13
C ARG A 83 -11.83 -14.73 6.03
N ARG A 84 -11.42 -14.46 4.78
CA ARG A 84 -12.32 -14.32 3.62
C ARG A 84 -12.77 -15.66 3.03
N MET A 85 -12.00 -16.73 3.19
CA MET A 85 -12.39 -18.09 2.76
C MET A 85 -13.32 -18.79 3.76
N ARG A 86 -13.12 -18.58 5.07
CA ARG A 86 -13.97 -19.19 6.11
C ARG A 86 -15.49 -18.90 6.04
N PRO A 87 -16.00 -17.74 5.56
CA PRO A 87 -17.44 -17.50 5.45
C PRO A 87 -18.11 -18.32 4.34
N PHE A 88 -17.34 -18.90 3.40
CA PHE A 88 -17.86 -19.71 2.30
C PHE A 88 -17.88 -21.21 2.66
N GLN A 89 -16.89 -21.67 3.43
CA GLN A 89 -16.78 -23.09 3.83
C GLN A 89 -17.88 -23.53 4.80
N ASP A 90 -18.33 -22.65 5.72
CA ASP A 90 -19.36 -22.99 6.73
C ASP A 90 -20.75 -23.33 6.12
N HIS A 91 -20.99 -23.08 4.83
CA HIS A 91 -22.26 -23.40 4.17
C HIS A 91 -22.24 -24.67 3.30
N GLU A 92 -21.07 -25.25 3.00
CA GLU A 92 -20.96 -26.46 2.16
C GLU A 92 -20.80 -27.76 2.96
N ASP A 93 -20.38 -27.69 4.24
CA ASP A 93 -20.15 -28.86 5.10
C ASP A 93 -21.46 -29.49 5.67
N GLY A 94 -22.62 -29.01 5.23
CA GLY A 94 -23.94 -29.52 5.64
C GLY A 94 -24.56 -30.58 4.72
N MET A 95 -23.89 -30.95 3.61
CA MET A 95 -24.44 -31.88 2.61
C MET A 95 -23.74 -33.26 2.56
N GLU A 96 -22.95 -33.62 3.57
CA GLU A 96 -22.42 -34.98 3.70
C GLU A 96 -23.47 -35.91 4.34
N LEU A 97 -24.22 -36.60 3.48
CA LEU A 97 -25.18 -37.64 3.86
C LEU A 97 -24.41 -38.82 4.51
N GLN A 98 -24.67 -39.05 5.81
CA GLN A 98 -24.18 -40.26 6.48
C GLN A 98 -24.81 -41.51 5.82
N PRO A 99 -24.02 -42.58 5.58
CA PRO A 99 -24.57 -43.82 5.06
C PRO A 99 -25.51 -44.43 6.10
N MET A 100 -26.76 -44.71 5.72
CA MET A 100 -27.66 -45.53 6.52
C MET A 100 -27.08 -46.95 6.59
N VAL A 101 -26.78 -47.37 7.82
CA VAL A 101 -26.40 -48.73 8.20
C VAL A 101 -27.55 -49.69 7.97
#